data_AF-A0A350JJJ3-F1
#
_entry.id   AF-A0A350JJJ3-F1
#
_cell.length_a   1.000
_cell.length_b   1.000
_cell.length_c   1.000
_cell.angle_alpha   90.00
_cell.angle_beta   90.00
_cell.angle_gamma   90.00
#
_symmetry.space_group_name_H-M   'P 1'
#
loop_
_entity.id
_entity.type
_entity.pdbx_description
1 polymer ?
#
loop_
_entity_poly.entity_id
_entity_poly.type
_entity_poly.pdbx_seq_one_letter_code
_entity_poly.pdbx_strand_id
1 'polypeptide(L)'
;DIIVVNKADGPNVANAAKAKKQIEIALHLFPSAISGWGPKVLVASGIQNEGVKESWEAVMDRDRTISESGWMEENRKSQQFRAFQNLAEQAALQRFLQQVDDKVNLEEIRLEIENAESNEFEAVLKLLDSL
;
A
#
# COMPACT_ATOMS: atom_id res chain seq x y z
N ASP A 1 -0.11 -5.24 -12.59
CA ASP A 1 0.08 -6.34 -11.61
C ASP A 1 0.30 -7.68 -12.28
N ILE A 2 0.84 -8.64 -11.52
CA ILE A 2 0.90 -10.06 -11.89
C ILE A 2 0.32 -10.83 -10.71
N ILE A 3 -0.69 -11.65 -10.97
CA ILE A 3 -1.34 -12.47 -9.95
C ILE A 3 -1.17 -13.94 -10.34
N VAL A 4 -0.65 -14.75 -9.43
CA VAL A 4 -0.44 -16.18 -9.65
C VAL A 4 -1.35 -16.96 -8.69
N VAL A 5 -2.33 -17.67 -9.24
CA VAL A 5 -3.19 -18.58 -8.48
C VAL A 5 -2.42 -19.90 -8.30
N ASN A 6 -1.86 -20.07 -7.11
CA ASN A 6 -1.03 -21.24 -6.77
C ASN A 6 -1.90 -22.46 -6.38
N LYS A 7 -1.26 -23.64 -6.26
CA LYS A 7 -1.86 -24.95 -5.96
C LYS A 7 -2.80 -25.46 -7.05
N ALA A 8 -2.50 -25.14 -8.31
CA ALA A 8 -3.24 -25.62 -9.47
C ALA A 8 -2.86 -27.05 -9.84
N ASP A 9 -3.01 -27.99 -8.91
CA ASP A 9 -2.64 -29.41 -9.05
C ASP A 9 -3.78 -30.36 -8.68
N GLY A 10 -3.76 -31.55 -9.30
CA GLY A 10 -4.75 -32.60 -9.10
C GLY A 10 -6.20 -32.09 -9.17
N PRO A 11 -7.01 -32.23 -8.11
CA PRO A 11 -8.41 -31.79 -8.12
C PRO A 11 -8.59 -30.26 -8.16
N ASN A 12 -7.54 -29.49 -7.84
CA ASN A 12 -7.61 -28.04 -7.76
C ASN A 12 -7.42 -27.33 -9.11
N VAL A 13 -6.99 -28.03 -10.16
CA VAL A 13 -6.78 -27.45 -11.50
C VAL A 13 -8.02 -26.68 -11.98
N ALA A 14 -9.20 -27.28 -11.86
CA ALA A 14 -10.45 -26.65 -12.30
C ALA A 14 -10.82 -25.42 -11.45
N ASN A 15 -10.57 -25.46 -10.14
CA ASN A 15 -10.85 -24.34 -9.24
C ASN A 15 -9.88 -23.18 -9.46
N ALA A 16 -8.59 -23.48 -9.68
CA ALA A 16 -7.58 -22.48 -10.01
C ALA A 16 -7.90 -21.79 -11.35
N ALA A 17 -8.34 -22.53 -12.36
CA ALA A 17 -8.77 -21.96 -13.64
C ALA A 17 -9.99 -21.05 -13.50
N LYS A 18 -10.97 -21.42 -12.65
CA LYS A 18 -12.13 -20.55 -12.35
C LYS A 18 -11.70 -19.26 -11.64
N ALA A 19 -10.85 -19.36 -10.63
CA ALA A 19 -10.32 -18.21 -9.91
C ALA A 19 -9.54 -17.27 -10.84
N LYS A 20 -8.68 -17.82 -11.70
CA LYS A 20 -7.97 -17.04 -12.73
C LYS A 20 -8.95 -16.20 -13.55
N LYS A 21 -9.99 -16.82 -14.11
CA LYS A 21 -10.98 -16.12 -14.94
C LYS A 21 -11.74 -15.03 -14.18
N GLN A 22 -12.11 -15.28 -12.92
CA GLN A 22 -12.78 -14.29 -12.09
C GLN A 22 -11.89 -13.07 -11.83
N ILE A 23 -10.61 -13.30 -11.55
CA ILE A 23 -9.64 -12.22 -11.32
C ILE A 23 -9.37 -11.45 -12.63
N GLU A 24 -9.25 -12.13 -13.77
CA GLU A 24 -9.11 -11.47 -15.09
C GLU A 24 -10.29 -10.52 -15.39
N ILE A 25 -11.53 -10.99 -15.14
CA ILE A 25 -12.73 -10.16 -15.30
C ILE A 25 -12.68 -8.95 -14.37
N ALA A 26 -12.34 -9.15 -13.08
CA ALA A 26 -12.26 -8.06 -12.12
C ALA A 26 -11.20 -7.03 -12.51
N LEU A 27 -10.03 -7.47 -12.97
CA LEU A 27 -8.94 -6.59 -13.38
C LEU A 27 -9.30 -5.74 -14.61
N HIS A 28 -10.14 -6.26 -15.51
CA HIS A 28 -10.65 -5.51 -16.66
C HIS A 28 -11.63 -4.38 -16.27
N LEU A 29 -12.15 -4.36 -15.04
CA LEU A 29 -13.02 -3.26 -14.56
C LEU A 29 -12.21 -2.04 -14.09
N PHE A 30 -10.91 -2.19 -13.85
CA PHE A 30 -10.05 -1.09 -13.44
C PHE A 30 -9.52 -0.31 -14.66
N PRO A 31 -9.25 1.00 -14.51
CA PRO A 31 -8.65 1.78 -15.58
C PRO A 31 -7.27 1.22 -15.97
N SER A 32 -6.92 1.38 -17.24
CA SER A 32 -5.60 0.98 -17.74
C SER A 32 -4.48 1.65 -16.95
N ALA A 33 -3.45 0.88 -16.62
CA ALA A 33 -2.30 1.40 -15.90
C ALA A 33 -1.54 2.41 -16.78
N ILE A 34 -1.17 3.55 -16.19
CA ILE A 34 -0.36 4.59 -16.85
C ILE A 34 0.98 4.02 -17.33
N SER A 35 1.50 3.00 -16.65
CA SER A 35 2.74 2.31 -17.01
C SER A 35 2.67 1.47 -18.30
N GLY A 36 1.51 1.42 -18.99
CA GLY A 36 1.30 0.62 -20.20
C GLY A 36 1.19 -0.90 -19.97
N TRP A 37 1.57 -1.39 -18.79
CA TRP A 37 1.45 -2.79 -18.40
C TRP A 37 -0.01 -3.20 -18.16
N GLY A 38 -0.51 -4.14 -18.96
CA GLY A 38 -1.77 -4.84 -18.72
C GLY A 38 -1.58 -5.92 -17.64
N PRO A 39 -2.41 -5.97 -16.59
CA PRO A 39 -2.24 -6.94 -15.53
C PRO A 39 -2.44 -8.38 -16.05
N LYS A 40 -1.63 -9.32 -15.56
CA LYS A 40 -1.67 -10.73 -15.98
C LYS A 40 -2.08 -11.64 -14.82
N VAL A 41 -2.93 -12.62 -15.11
CA VAL A 41 -3.31 -13.67 -14.16
C VAL A 41 -2.86 -15.03 -14.67
N LEU A 42 -2.13 -15.75 -13.83
CA LEU A 42 -1.53 -17.04 -14.13
C LEU A 42 -2.00 -18.08 -13.12
N VAL A 43 -1.82 -19.35 -13.48
CA VAL A 43 -1.99 -20.48 -12.58
C VAL A 43 -0.64 -21.17 -12.46
N ALA A 44 -0.33 -21.67 -11.26
CA ALA A 44 0.89 -22.42 -11.02
C ALA A 44 0.65 -23.52 -9.98
N SER A 45 1.44 -24.58 -10.06
CA SER A 45 1.63 -25.52 -8.96
C SER A 45 3.10 -25.47 -8.55
N GLY A 46 3.37 -24.82 -7.42
CA GLY A 46 4.73 -24.79 -6.87
C GLY A 46 5.28 -26.18 -6.54
N ILE A 47 4.41 -27.14 -6.19
CA ILE A 47 4.84 -28.50 -5.82
C ILE A 47 5.14 -29.37 -7.05
N GLN A 48 4.45 -29.15 -8.16
CA GLN A 48 4.72 -29.82 -9.43
C GLN A 48 5.72 -29.04 -10.31
N ASN A 49 6.14 -27.86 -9.85
CA ASN A 49 6.97 -26.91 -10.60
C ASN A 49 6.34 -26.48 -11.95
N GLU A 50 5.01 -26.44 -12.02
CA GLU A 50 4.25 -26.04 -13.21
C GLU A 50 3.86 -24.57 -13.12
N GLY A 51 3.97 -23.81 -14.22
CA GLY A 51 3.62 -22.39 -14.27
C GLY A 51 4.64 -21.45 -13.60
N VAL A 52 5.69 -22.00 -12.97
CA VAL A 52 6.74 -21.22 -12.28
C VAL A 52 7.59 -20.45 -13.28
N LYS A 53 8.02 -21.11 -14.37
CA LYS A 53 8.81 -20.48 -15.42
C LYS A 53 8.02 -19.37 -16.11
N GLU A 54 6.76 -19.64 -16.45
CA GLU A 54 5.84 -18.71 -17.09
C GLU A 54 5.55 -17.51 -16.19
N SER A 55 5.47 -17.73 -14.87
CA SER A 55 5.34 -16.64 -13.89
C SER A 55 6.57 -15.74 -13.88
N TRP A 56 7.77 -16.32 -13.97
CA TRP A 56 9.00 -15.54 -14.05
C TRP A 56 9.12 -14.76 -15.36
N GLU A 57 8.76 -15.39 -16.48
CA GLU A 57 8.71 -14.73 -17.79
C GLU A 57 7.73 -13.54 -17.79
N ALA A 58 6.59 -13.67 -17.10
CA ALA A 58 5.65 -12.56 -16.93
C ALA A 58 6.25 -11.39 -16.13
N VAL A 59 7.06 -11.68 -15.10
CA VAL A 59 7.80 -10.64 -14.34
C VAL A 59 8.79 -9.91 -15.23
N MET A 60 9.59 -10.66 -16.00
CA MET A 60 10.56 -10.08 -16.93
C MET A 60 9.89 -9.21 -17.99
N ASP A 61 8.78 -9.67 -18.56
CA ASP A 61 8.01 -8.91 -19.54
C ASP A 61 7.45 -7.62 -18.94
N ARG A 62 6.94 -7.67 -17.70
CA ARG A 62 6.49 -6.49 -16.97
C ARG A 62 7.60 -5.48 -16.80
N ASP A 63 8.75 -5.92 -16.31
CA ASP A 63 9.85 -5.02 -16.02
C ASP A 63 10.37 -4.37 -17.31
N ARG A 64 10.39 -5.10 -18.43
CA ARG A 64 10.66 -4.54 -19.76
C ARG A 64 9.64 -3.47 -20.14
N THR A 65 8.35 -3.80 -20.15
CA THR A 65 7.28 -2.85 -20.54
C THR A 65 7.31 -1.57 -19.71
N ILE A 66 7.46 -1.70 -18.39
CA ILE A 66 7.49 -0.55 -17.49
C ILE A 66 8.76 0.28 -17.71
N SER A 67 9.91 -0.35 -17.95
CA SER A 67 11.17 0.35 -18.21
C SER A 67 11.11 1.15 -19.52
N GLU A 68 10.55 0.56 -20.57
CA GLU A 68 10.37 1.22 -21.89
C GLU A 68 9.41 2.41 -21.82
N SER A 69 8.43 2.38 -20.91
CA SER A 69 7.47 3.48 -20.75
C SER A 69 8.03 4.75 -20.08
N GLY A 70 9.23 4.68 -19.48
CA GLY A 70 9.80 5.78 -18.68
C GLY A 70 9.10 6.03 -17.33
N TRP A 71 7.97 5.36 -17.07
CA TRP A 71 7.14 5.52 -15.87
C TRP A 71 7.91 5.26 -14.57
N MET A 72 8.89 4.36 -14.59
CA MET A 72 9.62 3.95 -13.38
C MET A 72 10.33 5.12 -12.70
N GLU A 73 10.93 6.02 -13.48
CA GLU A 73 11.67 7.17 -12.94
C GLU A 73 10.73 8.23 -12.37
N GLU A 74 9.63 8.53 -13.07
CA GLU A 74 8.61 9.46 -12.59
C GLU A 74 7.94 8.94 -11.30
N ASN A 75 7.56 7.66 -11.30
CA ASN A 75 6.96 7.02 -10.14
C ASN A 75 7.93 7.00 -8.94
N ARG A 76 9.24 6.78 -9.16
CA ARG A 76 10.25 6.83 -8.10
C ARG A 76 10.35 8.22 -7.46
N LYS A 77 10.32 9.29 -8.27
CA LYS A 77 10.32 10.68 -7.75
C LYS A 77 9.07 10.95 -6.92
N SER A 78 7.90 10.53 -7.40
CA SER A 78 6.64 10.67 -6.63
C SER A 78 6.71 9.90 -5.30
N GLN A 79 7.21 8.67 -5.32
CA GLN A 79 7.39 7.85 -4.12
C GLN A 79 8.36 8.48 -3.12
N GLN A 80 9.49 9.04 -3.59
CA GLN A 80 10.44 9.76 -2.73
C GLN A 80 9.80 10.96 -2.05
N PHE A 81 9.02 11.75 -2.78
CA PHE A 81 8.32 12.89 -2.19
C PHE A 81 7.26 12.45 -1.16
N ARG A 82 6.48 11.41 -1.45
CA ARG A 82 5.53 10.83 -0.47
C ARG A 82 6.24 10.31 0.77
N ALA A 83 7.38 9.64 0.60
CA ALA A 83 8.19 9.16 1.71
C ALA A 83 8.70 10.34 2.57
N PHE A 84 9.15 11.42 1.93
CA PHE A 84 9.52 12.65 2.63
C PHE A 84 8.34 13.23 3.41
N GLN A 85 7.15 13.36 2.81
CA GLN A 85 5.97 13.88 3.50
C GLN A 85 5.63 13.06 4.75
N ASN A 86 5.57 11.72 4.60
CA ASN A 86 5.30 10.83 5.72
C ASN A 86 6.34 10.95 6.84
N LEU A 87 7.63 11.02 6.49
CA LEU A 87 8.70 11.17 7.47
C LEU A 87 8.66 12.54 8.14
N ALA A 88 8.34 13.60 7.40
CA ALA A 88 8.22 14.95 7.95
C ALA A 88 7.05 15.05 8.92
N GLU A 89 5.88 14.50 8.58
CA GLU A 89 4.71 14.45 9.46
C GLU A 89 5.01 13.66 10.74
N GLN A 90 5.60 12.47 10.61
CA GLN A 90 5.98 11.65 11.76
C GLN A 90 7.00 12.35 12.66
N ALA A 91 8.05 12.94 12.08
CA ALA A 91 9.07 13.64 12.84
C ALA A 91 8.52 14.90 13.51
N ALA A 92 7.65 15.65 12.83
CA ALA A 92 6.98 16.82 13.39
C ALA A 92 6.08 16.44 14.56
N LEU A 93 5.23 15.42 14.40
CA LEU A 93 4.35 14.93 15.47
C LEU A 93 5.17 14.42 16.66
N GLN A 94 6.21 13.62 16.43
CA GLN A 94 7.06 13.11 17.49
C GLN A 94 7.73 14.24 18.27
N ARG A 95 8.27 15.24 17.58
CA ARG A 95 8.93 16.39 18.21
C ARG A 95 7.95 17.27 18.97
N PHE A 96 6.76 17.48 18.41
CA PHE A 96 5.67 18.20 19.06
C PHE A 96 5.27 17.52 20.37
N LEU A 97 4.97 16.23 20.33
CA LEU A 97 4.56 15.47 21.53
C LEU A 97 5.66 15.48 22.60
N GLN A 98 6.93 15.37 22.20
CA GLN A 98 8.05 15.44 23.15
C GLN A 98 8.14 16.82 23.85
N GLN A 99 7.98 17.92 23.11
CA GLN A 99 8.07 19.27 23.67
C GLN A 99 6.86 19.63 24.54
N VAL A 100 5.69 19.12 24.16
CA VAL A 100 4.45 19.30 24.91
C VAL A 100 4.47 18.52 26.21
N ASP A 101 4.92 17.26 26.21
CA ASP A 101 4.98 16.43 27.42
C ASP A 101 5.85 17.08 28.52
N ASP A 102 6.90 17.81 28.13
CA ASP A 102 7.74 18.59 29.04
C ASP A 102 7.02 19.82 29.65
N LYS A 103 5.96 20.33 29.01
CA LYS A 103 5.28 21.60 29.36
C LYS A 103 3.84 21.44 29.85
N VAL A 104 3.15 20.37 29.44
CA VAL A 104 1.72 20.15 29.61
C VAL A 104 1.49 18.70 29.96
N ASN A 105 0.66 18.45 30.98
CA ASN A 105 0.30 17.09 31.39
C ASN A 105 -0.77 16.51 30.45
N LEU A 106 -0.35 15.60 29.56
CA LEU A 106 -1.26 14.96 28.60
C LEU A 106 -2.38 14.15 29.27
N GLU A 107 -2.15 13.60 30.46
CA GLU A 107 -3.19 12.89 31.21
C GLU A 107 -4.26 13.84 31.76
N GLU A 108 -3.92 15.09 32.05
CA GLU A 108 -4.90 16.09 32.49
C GLU A 108 -5.84 16.46 31.33
N ILE A 109 -5.29 16.71 30.14
CA ILE A 109 -6.09 16.98 28.93
C ILE A 109 -6.98 15.80 28.58
N ARG A 110 -6.47 14.57 28.74
CA ARG A 110 -7.28 13.36 28.54
C ARG A 110 -8.48 13.34 29.48
N LEU A 111 -8.27 13.63 30.77
CA LEU A 111 -9.35 13.68 31.76
C LEU A 111 -10.35 14.80 31.46
N GLU A 112 -9.90 15.97 30.99
CA GLU A 112 -10.80 17.06 30.56
C GLU A 112 -11.74 16.60 29.42
N ILE A 113 -11.22 15.85 28.44
CA ILE A 113 -12.02 15.32 27.33
C ILE A 113 -12.98 14.22 27.81
N GLU A 114 -12.49 13.28 28.62
CA GLU A 114 -13.32 12.17 29.15
C GLU A 114 -14.47 12.68 30.04
N ASN A 115 -14.26 13.79 30.75
CA ASN A 115 -15.27 14.45 31.58
C ASN A 115 -16.14 15.46 30.82
N ALA A 116 -15.93 15.63 29.51
CA ALA A 116 -16.61 16.61 28.65
C ALA A 116 -16.44 18.08 29.10
N GLU A 117 -15.32 18.40 29.75
CA GLU A 117 -14.93 19.76 30.15
C GLU A 117 -14.24 20.52 28.99
N SER A 118 -13.68 19.78 28.02
CA SER A 118 -13.09 20.28 26.78
C SER A 118 -13.39 19.30 25.64
N ASN A 119 -13.56 19.80 24.42
CA ASN A 119 -13.69 18.93 23.24
C ASN A 119 -12.32 18.69 22.57
N GLU A 120 -12.26 17.76 21.62
CA GLU A 120 -11.02 17.34 20.96
C GLU A 120 -10.34 18.49 20.22
N PHE A 121 -11.12 19.43 19.68
CA PHE A 121 -10.61 20.59 18.96
C PHE A 121 -9.96 21.62 19.91
N GLU A 122 -10.64 21.95 21.00
CA GLU A 122 -10.12 22.87 22.04
C GLU A 122 -8.87 22.31 22.72
N ALA A 123 -8.86 21.01 23.02
CA ALA A 123 -7.69 20.33 23.56
C ALA A 123 -6.47 20.44 22.63
N VAL A 124 -6.64 20.21 21.32
CA VAL A 124 -5.54 20.35 20.34
C VAL A 124 -5.06 21.79 20.24
N LEU A 125 -5.96 22.79 20.27
CA LEU A 125 -5.55 24.20 20.28
C LEU A 125 -4.73 24.54 21.53
N LYS A 126 -5.15 24.10 22.72
CA LYS A 126 -4.36 24.26 23.96
C LYS A 126 -2.95 23.68 23.81
N LEU A 127 -2.84 22.49 23.20
CA LEU A 127 -1.55 21.86 22.93
C LEU A 127 -0.70 22.67 21.95
N LEU A 128 -1.28 23.18 20.87
CA LEU A 128 -0.58 24.00 19.88
C LEU A 128 -0.14 25.36 20.44
N ASP A 129 -0.93 25.98 21.32
CA ASP A 129 -0.58 27.24 21.98
C ASP A 129 0.54 27.07 23.03
N SER A 130 0.80 25.83 23.47
CA SER A 130 1.87 25.51 24.45
C SER A 130 3.26 25.32 23.83
N LEU A 131 3.37 25.24 22.50
CA LEU A 131 4.63 25.16 21.76
C LEU A 131 5.54 26.36 22.05
#